data_AF-A0A3C1K777-F1
#
_entry.id   AF-A0A3C1K777-F1
#
_cell.length_a   1.000
_cell.length_b   1.000
_cell.length_c   1.000
_cell.angle_alpha   90.00
_cell.angle_beta   90.00
_cell.angle_gamma   90.00
#
_symmetry.space_group_name_H-M   'P 1'
#
loop_
_entity.id
_entity.type
_entity.pdbx_description
1 polymer ?
#
loop_
_entity_poly.entity_id
_entity_poly.type
_entity_poly.pdbx_seq_one_letter_code
_entity_poly.pdbx_strand_id
1 'polypeptide(L)'
;MDIKMKTKKAVLILFTLFLVFTTLLAACDPGADESKEESVVSQTSVNSNDDSDIKESEDASSSTSSDEESPAPIVNEETEYLNVLGCTLTDKNCFVVVGQCEVGATITATTKTQNVTATTDSGFYSVRLKKESAKTRVTIVAQGTITEQYMIDAKPKVPTSDMWPIVGGDGYNFFFQKMMPDFEQNNKLTSGQISSVTSKIQDRVAALENASPNTEIIYMIVPSKATIYPELVPSDYTAGTGESRLDQVSAALEAGGATVIDLKDAFTEHKNDEYKLYWRTDSHWTDYGAFVAYTELFNYIKEEFPAAAPRDISDFNFEENFYNGGDMIYYMMMDQDKAREYCYYRTPKFNMDSDIASVSRYRAANYLMYNNEVVPDRIFNTNRSNLPDIYVLRDSYHTQMYDILAERANVSVYKSMWGYTYNLSDISEYAPDYVIYLVAEWNIDSILQS
;
A
#
# COMPACT_ATOMS: atom_id res chain seq x y z
N MET A 1 -37.88 -43.51 38.66
CA MET A 1 -36.86 -43.53 39.74
C MET A 1 -35.50 -43.31 39.09
N ASP A 2 -34.75 -42.34 39.60
CA ASP A 2 -33.31 -42.10 39.45
C ASP A 2 -32.74 -42.17 38.02
N ILE A 3 -32.60 -41.06 37.27
CA ILE A 3 -31.79 -39.85 37.57
C ILE A 3 -30.37 -40.18 38.02
N LYS A 4 -29.42 -40.07 37.09
CA LYS A 4 -28.04 -39.65 37.40
C LYS A 4 -27.49 -38.78 36.27
N MET A 5 -27.42 -37.47 36.55
CA MET A 5 -26.71 -36.49 35.73
C MET A 5 -25.22 -36.87 35.61
N LYS A 6 -24.61 -36.59 34.46
CA LYS A 6 -23.17 -36.29 34.38
C LYS A 6 -22.96 -34.90 33.80
N THR A 7 -22.01 -34.20 34.40
CA THR A 7 -21.89 -32.75 34.40
C THR A 7 -21.20 -32.21 33.16
N LYS A 8 -21.65 -31.04 32.68
CA LYS A 8 -20.87 -30.19 31.76
C LYS A 8 -19.55 -29.81 32.46
N LYS A 9 -18.41 -29.94 31.78
CA LYS A 9 -17.18 -29.25 32.19
C LYS A 9 -17.20 -27.85 31.59
N ALA A 10 -17.13 -26.82 32.43
CA ALA A 10 -16.93 -25.44 32.00
C ALA A 10 -15.45 -25.21 31.69
N VAL A 11 -15.20 -24.37 30.68
CA VAL A 11 -13.87 -23.88 30.32
C VAL A 11 -13.43 -22.81 31.33
N LEU A 12 -12.16 -22.82 31.73
CA LEU A 12 -11.53 -21.74 32.48
C LEU A 12 -10.24 -21.33 31.77
N ILE A 13 -10.34 -20.36 30.86
CA ILE A 13 -9.18 -19.73 30.22
C ILE A 13 -8.85 -18.46 30.98
N LEU A 14 -7.61 -18.35 31.45
CA LEU A 14 -7.13 -17.24 32.25
C LEU A 14 -6.57 -16.14 31.32
N PHE A 15 -7.35 -15.10 31.05
CA PHE A 15 -6.84 -13.92 30.36
C PHE A 15 -5.97 -13.09 31.29
N THR A 16 -4.65 -13.07 31.06
CA THR A 16 -3.75 -12.06 31.62
C THR A 16 -3.62 -10.88 30.66
N LEU A 17 -4.27 -9.78 31.02
CA LEU A 17 -4.20 -8.50 30.31
C LEU A 17 -2.89 -7.80 30.70
N PHE A 18 -2.01 -7.51 29.75
CA PHE A 18 -0.88 -6.59 29.97
C PHE A 18 -1.07 -5.34 29.12
N LEU A 19 -1.40 -4.24 29.80
CA LEU A 19 -1.65 -2.94 29.20
C LEU A 19 -0.51 -2.00 29.62
N VAL A 20 0.36 -1.62 28.69
CA VAL A 20 1.30 -0.50 28.89
C VAL A 20 1.29 0.39 27.65
N PHE A 21 0.74 1.58 27.83
CA PHE A 21 0.82 2.71 26.92
C PHE A 21 1.73 3.74 27.59
N THR A 22 2.79 4.21 26.92
CA THR A 22 3.21 5.63 26.95
C THR A 22 4.22 5.93 25.85
N THR A 23 4.02 7.07 25.21
CA THR A 23 4.91 7.73 24.26
C THR A 23 5.78 8.77 24.99
N LEU A 24 7.04 8.99 24.59
CA LEU A 24 7.48 10.23 23.91
C LEU A 24 9.01 10.32 23.64
N LEU A 25 9.37 11.34 22.86
CA LEU A 25 10.64 11.62 22.19
C LEU A 25 11.80 12.15 23.06
N ALA A 26 13.01 11.82 22.62
CA ALA A 26 14.23 12.65 22.47
C ALA A 26 14.73 13.59 23.59
N ALA A 27 15.99 13.36 24.01
CA ALA A 27 17.05 14.38 24.14
C ALA A 27 18.44 13.70 24.30
N CYS A 28 19.53 14.47 24.11
CA CYS A 28 20.91 13.97 24.16
C CYS A 28 21.44 13.68 25.57
N ASP A 29 22.41 12.74 25.62
CA ASP A 29 23.72 12.69 26.34
C ASP A 29 24.06 13.81 27.37
N PRO A 30 24.94 13.59 28.38
CA PRO A 30 25.84 12.43 28.60
C PRO A 30 25.89 11.88 30.05
N GLY A 31 26.69 10.84 30.31
CA GLY A 31 26.94 10.40 31.69
C GLY A 31 27.69 9.08 31.88
N ALA A 32 28.91 8.95 31.36
CA ALA A 32 29.87 7.99 31.89
C ALA A 32 30.75 8.70 32.93
N ASP A 33 30.85 8.17 34.15
CA ASP A 33 32.03 8.38 34.99
C ASP A 33 32.20 7.25 36.01
N GLU A 34 33.38 6.62 35.98
CA GLU A 34 34.21 6.49 37.17
C GLU A 34 35.65 6.19 36.70
N SER A 35 36.53 7.19 36.72
CA SER A 35 37.61 7.22 37.74
C SER A 35 38.79 8.18 37.46
N LYS A 36 39.16 8.92 38.52
CA LYS A 36 40.45 9.57 38.87
C LYS A 36 40.77 11.00 38.38
N GLU A 37 40.93 11.88 39.38
CA GLU A 37 42.10 12.75 39.71
C GLU A 37 42.79 13.47 38.53
N GLU A 38 43.04 14.79 38.45
CA GLU A 38 43.12 15.95 39.39
C GLU A 38 43.12 17.26 38.52
N SER A 39 43.05 18.54 38.95
CA SER A 39 42.71 19.26 40.21
C SER A 39 42.68 20.80 39.96
N VAL A 40 42.49 21.63 41.03
CA VAL A 40 42.72 23.12 41.11
C VAL A 40 41.87 24.01 40.15
N VAL A 41 40.77 24.69 40.59
CA VAL A 41 40.70 26.00 41.30
C VAL A 41 41.28 27.18 40.45
N SER A 42 40.67 28.36 40.20
CA SER A 42 39.59 29.12 40.89
C SER A 42 38.85 30.14 40.00
N GLN A 43 37.59 30.44 40.37
CA GLN A 43 36.93 31.76 40.48
C GLN A 43 36.95 32.85 39.37
N THR A 44 35.72 33.26 39.07
CA THR A 44 35.19 34.56 38.61
C THR A 44 35.89 35.83 39.14
N SER A 45 35.93 36.90 38.34
CA SER A 45 35.27 38.18 38.70
C SER A 45 35.25 39.28 37.61
N VAL A 46 34.19 40.08 37.72
CA VAL A 46 33.77 41.32 37.05
C VAL A 46 34.83 42.43 36.99
N ASN A 47 34.88 43.21 35.89
CA ASN A 47 34.89 44.69 35.98
C ASN A 47 34.53 45.43 34.66
N SER A 48 34.32 46.75 34.79
CA SER A 48 33.55 47.62 33.88
C SER A 48 34.32 48.83 33.33
N ASN A 49 33.68 49.59 32.41
CA ASN A 49 34.03 50.95 31.95
C ASN A 49 35.29 51.07 31.04
N ASP A 50 35.48 52.08 30.17
CA ASP A 50 34.74 53.31 29.80
C ASP A 50 35.12 53.77 28.36
N ASP A 51 34.36 54.70 27.74
CA ASP A 51 34.72 55.73 26.71
C ASP A 51 35.62 55.43 25.47
N SER A 52 35.57 56.12 24.31
CA SER A 52 34.72 57.20 23.73
C SER A 52 34.90 57.32 22.19
N ASP A 53 34.16 58.25 21.55
CA ASP A 53 34.48 59.01 20.31
C ASP A 53 34.38 58.40 18.87
N ILE A 54 33.18 58.60 18.28
CA ILE A 54 32.89 59.37 17.03
C ILE A 54 33.95 59.43 15.90
N LYS A 55 33.57 58.96 14.70
CA LYS A 55 33.55 59.79 13.46
C LYS A 55 32.77 59.21 12.28
N GLU A 56 32.20 60.10 11.48
CA GLU A 56 31.39 59.83 10.28
C GLU A 56 32.26 59.52 9.04
N SER A 57 31.69 58.77 8.10
CA SER A 57 31.93 58.95 6.66
C SER A 57 30.71 58.47 5.88
N GLU A 58 30.00 59.41 5.23
CA GLU A 58 29.02 59.09 4.19
C GLU A 58 29.75 58.53 2.96
N ASP A 59 29.19 57.51 2.32
CA ASP A 59 29.49 57.23 0.92
C ASP A 59 28.24 56.63 0.25
N ALA A 60 27.75 57.31 -0.80
CA ALA A 60 26.53 56.93 -1.49
C ALA A 60 26.87 56.00 -2.67
N SER A 61 26.37 54.77 -2.63
CA SER A 61 26.45 53.82 -3.74
C SER A 61 25.05 53.28 -4.06
N SER A 62 24.65 53.42 -5.32
CA SER A 62 23.30 53.07 -5.78
C SER A 62 23.07 51.55 -5.76
N SER A 63 22.16 51.09 -4.93
CA SER A 63 21.48 49.81 -5.14
C SER A 63 20.24 50.04 -6.02
N THR A 64 20.30 49.60 -7.27
CA THR A 64 19.08 49.34 -8.05
C THR A 64 18.34 48.20 -7.35
N SER A 65 17.24 48.51 -6.66
CA SER A 65 16.30 47.46 -6.24
C SER A 65 15.67 46.86 -7.49
N SER A 66 16.02 45.62 -7.78
CA SER A 66 15.14 44.77 -8.57
C SER A 66 13.94 44.45 -7.69
N ASP A 67 12.91 45.28 -7.77
CA ASP A 67 11.66 45.04 -7.08
C ASP A 67 11.07 43.73 -7.62
N GLU A 68 11.24 42.64 -6.87
CA GLU A 68 10.43 41.44 -7.08
C GLU A 68 8.99 41.81 -6.73
N GLU A 69 8.27 42.25 -7.77
CA GLU A 69 6.87 42.66 -7.70
C GLU A 69 6.06 41.52 -7.10
N SER A 70 5.76 41.65 -5.80
CA SER A 70 5.15 40.57 -5.01
C SER A 70 3.81 40.23 -5.65
N PRO A 71 3.61 38.98 -6.13
CA PRO A 71 2.45 38.66 -6.96
C PRO A 71 1.16 39.00 -6.26
N ALA A 72 0.23 39.63 -6.99
CA ALA A 72 -1.03 40.14 -6.46
C ALA A 72 -1.72 39.11 -5.52
N PRO A 73 -2.36 39.59 -4.43
CA PRO A 73 -2.98 38.71 -3.45
C PRO A 73 -4.06 37.86 -4.13
N ILE A 74 -4.09 36.58 -3.78
CA ILE A 74 -5.11 35.66 -4.28
C ILE A 74 -6.44 35.99 -3.59
N VAL A 75 -7.43 36.37 -4.39
CA VAL A 75 -8.84 36.34 -4.01
C VAL A 75 -9.40 35.07 -4.62
N ASN A 76 -9.58 34.03 -3.80
CA ASN A 76 -10.30 32.84 -4.22
C ASN A 76 -11.78 33.08 -3.99
N GLU A 77 -12.54 33.14 -5.07
CA GLU A 77 -13.99 33.06 -5.04
C GLU A 77 -14.40 31.61 -4.78
N GLU A 78 -15.57 31.42 -4.17
CA GLU A 78 -16.14 30.09 -3.96
C GLU A 78 -16.69 29.55 -5.29
N THR A 79 -16.27 28.36 -5.64
CA THR A 79 -16.62 27.60 -6.84
C THR A 79 -17.77 26.64 -6.55
N GLU A 80 -18.51 26.22 -7.58
CA GLU A 80 -19.58 25.21 -7.45
C GLU A 80 -19.00 23.80 -7.22
N TYR A 81 -17.88 23.44 -7.89
CA TYR A 81 -17.26 22.12 -7.75
C TYR A 81 -15.73 22.17 -7.49
N LEU A 82 -15.00 23.10 -8.11
CA LEU A 82 -13.53 23.10 -8.15
C LEU A 82 -12.85 23.56 -6.84
N ASN A 83 -12.45 22.62 -6.00
CA ASN A 83 -11.70 22.92 -4.78
C ASN A 83 -10.28 22.31 -4.76
N VAL A 84 -9.52 22.64 -3.71
CA VAL A 84 -8.23 22.02 -3.39
C VAL A 84 -8.29 21.43 -1.98
N LEU A 85 -8.04 20.12 -1.87
CA LEU A 85 -8.05 19.39 -0.61
C LEU A 85 -6.67 19.35 0.05
N GLY A 86 -5.59 19.38 -0.75
CA GLY A 86 -4.22 19.37 -0.23
C GLY A 86 -3.15 19.47 -1.30
N CYS A 87 -1.92 19.76 -0.87
CA CYS A 87 -0.74 19.61 -1.71
C CYS A 87 0.46 19.10 -0.91
N THR A 88 1.20 18.14 -1.48
CA THR A 88 2.29 17.41 -0.80
C THR A 88 3.42 17.10 -1.78
N LEU A 89 4.65 17.25 -1.31
CA LEU A 89 5.88 16.90 -2.03
C LEU A 89 5.95 15.37 -2.19
N THR A 90 6.20 14.91 -3.41
CA THR A 90 6.27 13.49 -3.76
C THR A 90 7.68 13.12 -4.22
N ASP A 91 7.88 13.03 -5.53
CA ASP A 91 9.03 12.40 -6.16
C ASP A 91 9.74 13.37 -7.13
N LYS A 92 11.04 13.20 -7.35
CA LYS A 92 11.84 14.01 -8.32
C LYS A 92 11.67 15.55 -8.16
N ASN A 93 11.53 16.04 -6.92
CA ASN A 93 11.22 17.44 -6.58
C ASN A 93 9.90 17.96 -7.20
N CYS A 94 8.95 17.06 -7.45
CA CYS A 94 7.57 17.38 -7.76
C CYS A 94 6.71 17.37 -6.50
N PHE A 95 5.55 18.00 -6.60
CA PHE A 95 4.47 17.92 -5.63
C PHE A 95 3.17 17.59 -6.36
N VAL A 96 2.25 16.95 -5.65
CA VAL A 96 0.88 16.74 -6.11
C VAL A 96 -0.01 17.81 -5.48
N VAL A 97 -0.96 18.34 -6.26
CA VAL A 97 -2.17 18.99 -5.74
C VAL A 97 -3.33 18.02 -5.95
N VAL A 98 -4.12 17.79 -4.89
CA VAL A 98 -5.36 17.00 -4.92
C VAL A 98 -6.55 17.91 -4.67
N GLY A 99 -7.65 17.69 -5.39
CA GLY A 99 -8.88 18.44 -5.20
C GLY A 99 -10.11 17.73 -5.75
N GLN A 100 -11.25 18.41 -5.66
CA GLN A 100 -12.52 18.01 -6.26
C GLN A 100 -12.88 18.91 -7.43
N CYS A 101 -13.69 18.40 -8.35
CA CYS A 101 -14.19 19.11 -9.52
C CYS A 101 -15.52 18.51 -9.98
N GLU A 102 -16.13 19.09 -11.01
CA GLU A 102 -17.27 18.48 -11.69
C GLU A 102 -16.91 17.09 -12.24
N VAL A 103 -17.84 16.13 -12.18
CA VAL A 103 -17.63 14.76 -12.67
C VAL A 103 -17.39 14.79 -14.18
N GLY A 104 -16.27 14.21 -14.63
CA GLY A 104 -15.89 14.20 -16.04
C GLY A 104 -15.20 15.48 -16.54
N ALA A 105 -14.95 16.46 -15.66
CA ALA A 105 -14.14 17.62 -16.02
C ALA A 105 -12.71 17.21 -16.39
N THR A 106 -12.07 17.96 -17.28
CA THR A 106 -10.62 17.91 -17.52
C THR A 106 -9.93 19.00 -16.72
N ILE A 107 -8.83 18.68 -16.04
CA ILE A 107 -8.06 19.66 -15.26
C ILE A 107 -6.86 20.16 -16.05
N THR A 108 -6.63 21.46 -16.04
CA THR A 108 -5.41 22.11 -16.52
C THR A 108 -4.78 22.91 -15.38
N ALA A 109 -3.57 22.55 -14.97
CA ALA A 109 -2.82 23.25 -13.94
C ALA A 109 -1.60 23.97 -14.54
N THR A 110 -1.59 25.30 -14.43
CA THR A 110 -0.53 26.18 -14.96
C THR A 110 0.24 26.85 -13.83
N THR A 111 1.56 26.87 -13.93
CA THR A 111 2.45 27.67 -13.07
C THR A 111 3.32 28.58 -13.95
N LYS A 112 4.39 29.19 -13.43
CA LYS A 112 5.27 30.07 -14.23
C LYS A 112 6.01 29.32 -15.34
N THR A 113 6.31 28.03 -15.15
CA THR A 113 7.23 27.26 -16.02
C THR A 113 6.63 26.02 -16.66
N GLN A 114 5.41 25.64 -16.32
CA GLN A 114 4.77 24.38 -16.73
C GLN A 114 3.26 24.56 -16.89
N ASN A 115 2.70 23.77 -17.80
CA ASN A 115 1.27 23.58 -17.97
C ASN A 115 1.04 22.06 -18.05
N VAL A 116 0.23 21.53 -17.13
CA VAL A 116 -0.03 20.10 -16.97
C VAL A 116 -1.53 19.85 -17.03
N THR A 117 -1.96 19.02 -17.97
CA THR A 117 -3.33 18.50 -18.02
C THR A 117 -3.41 17.18 -17.26
N ALA A 118 -4.51 16.94 -16.55
CA ALA A 118 -4.79 15.67 -15.90
C ALA A 118 -6.24 15.22 -16.12
N THR A 119 -6.41 13.90 -16.20
CA THR A 119 -7.73 13.24 -16.17
C THR A 119 -8.29 13.19 -14.75
N THR A 120 -9.57 12.84 -14.60
CA THR A 120 -10.29 12.84 -13.31
C THR A 120 -10.92 11.49 -13.00
N ASP A 121 -11.33 11.26 -11.75
CA ASP A 121 -12.02 10.06 -11.28
C ASP A 121 -13.23 10.47 -10.45
N SER A 122 -14.44 10.29 -10.99
CA SER A 122 -15.72 10.55 -10.30
C SER A 122 -15.78 11.86 -9.49
N GLY A 123 -15.25 12.96 -10.06
CA GLY A 123 -15.23 14.29 -9.43
C GLY A 123 -14.00 14.59 -8.55
N PHE A 124 -12.98 13.74 -8.58
CA PHE A 124 -11.68 13.97 -7.94
C PHE A 124 -10.55 14.11 -8.98
N TYR A 125 -9.54 14.91 -8.64
CA TYR A 125 -8.37 15.11 -9.49
C TYR A 125 -7.05 15.13 -8.71
N SER A 126 -5.97 14.83 -9.43
CA SER A 126 -4.61 15.14 -9.00
C SER A 126 -3.80 15.74 -10.14
N VAL A 127 -2.94 16.71 -9.84
CA VAL A 127 -1.94 17.23 -10.79
C VAL A 127 -0.54 17.15 -10.16
N ARG A 128 0.40 16.49 -10.85
CA ARG A 128 1.82 16.46 -10.46
C ARG A 128 2.57 17.60 -11.14
N LEU A 129 3.21 18.44 -10.32
CA LEU A 129 3.83 19.69 -10.72
C LEU A 129 5.27 19.75 -10.17
N LYS A 130 6.24 20.21 -10.97
CA LYS A 130 7.58 20.52 -10.47
C LYS A 130 7.52 21.69 -9.49
N LYS A 131 8.25 21.59 -8.38
CA LYS A 131 8.37 22.66 -7.38
C LYS A 131 9.28 23.76 -7.90
N GLU A 132 8.74 24.97 -8.06
CA GLU A 132 9.48 26.13 -8.59
C GLU A 132 10.25 26.90 -7.50
N SER A 133 9.69 26.99 -6.28
CA SER A 133 10.35 27.61 -5.13
C SER A 133 9.83 26.99 -3.81
N ALA A 134 10.08 27.60 -2.65
CA ALA A 134 9.41 27.24 -1.39
C ALA A 134 7.87 27.32 -1.49
N LYS A 135 7.35 28.09 -2.46
CA LYS A 135 5.94 28.35 -2.73
C LYS A 135 5.74 28.38 -4.26
N THR A 136 4.85 27.56 -4.80
CA THR A 136 4.58 27.53 -6.25
C THR A 136 3.18 28.07 -6.50
N ARG A 137 3.05 29.12 -7.32
CA ARG A 137 1.73 29.63 -7.71
C ARG A 137 1.15 28.74 -8.81
N VAL A 138 -0.04 28.21 -8.57
CA VAL A 138 -0.76 27.30 -9.47
C VAL A 138 -2.12 27.92 -9.78
N THR A 139 -2.44 28.06 -11.07
CA THR A 139 -3.79 28.30 -11.56
C THR A 139 -4.35 26.97 -12.03
N ILE A 140 -5.43 26.51 -11.42
CA ILE A 140 -6.13 25.28 -11.76
C ILE A 140 -7.41 25.68 -12.48
N VAL A 141 -7.61 25.16 -13.69
CA VAL A 141 -8.84 25.33 -14.47
C VAL A 141 -9.48 23.96 -14.62
N ALA A 142 -10.75 23.84 -14.22
CA ALA A 142 -11.59 22.68 -14.49
C ALA A 142 -12.53 23.01 -15.64
N GLN A 143 -12.52 22.17 -16.67
CA GLN A 143 -13.41 22.29 -17.83
C GLN A 143 -14.36 21.10 -17.86
N GLY A 144 -15.60 21.32 -17.41
CA GLY A 144 -16.73 20.39 -17.46
C GLY A 144 -17.90 20.99 -18.25
N THR A 145 -19.13 20.92 -17.73
CA THR A 145 -20.27 21.68 -18.28
C THR A 145 -20.14 23.17 -18.00
N ILE A 146 -19.49 23.53 -16.88
CA ILE A 146 -19.00 24.88 -16.60
C ILE A 146 -17.46 24.92 -16.65
N THR A 147 -16.90 26.12 -16.73
CA THR A 147 -15.45 26.33 -16.60
C THR A 147 -15.19 27.09 -15.32
N GLU A 148 -14.47 26.45 -14.40
CA GLU A 148 -14.11 27.01 -13.10
C GLU A 148 -12.61 27.23 -13.01
N GLN A 149 -12.19 28.24 -12.25
CA GLN A 149 -10.79 28.53 -12.01
C GLN A 149 -10.53 28.73 -10.51
N TYR A 150 -9.51 28.05 -10.00
CA TYR A 150 -9.06 28.17 -8.62
C TYR A 150 -7.56 28.45 -8.60
N MET A 151 -7.12 29.47 -7.85
CA MET A 151 -5.71 29.84 -7.74
C MET A 151 -5.17 29.46 -6.37
N ILE A 152 -4.01 28.82 -6.32
CA ILE A 152 -3.32 28.55 -5.05
C ILE A 152 -1.88 29.01 -5.08
N ASP A 153 -1.47 29.49 -3.92
CA ASP A 153 -0.10 29.77 -3.56
C ASP A 153 0.45 28.53 -2.82
N ALA A 154 0.61 27.43 -3.57
CA ALA A 154 0.86 26.09 -3.04
C ALA A 154 2.15 26.04 -2.21
N LYS A 155 2.03 25.53 -0.99
CA LYS A 155 3.13 25.23 -0.06
C LYS A 155 3.07 23.73 0.26
N PRO A 156 3.69 22.87 -0.56
CA PRO A 156 3.56 21.43 -0.41
C PRO A 156 4.03 20.98 0.97
N LYS A 157 3.22 20.15 1.66
CA LYS A 157 3.66 19.43 2.84
C LYS A 157 4.87 18.56 2.47
N VAL A 158 5.83 18.41 3.38
CA VAL A 158 6.94 17.46 3.22
C VAL A 158 6.60 16.23 4.06
N PRO A 159 6.46 15.03 3.47
CA PRO A 159 6.25 13.80 4.22
C PRO A 159 7.36 13.58 5.27
N THR A 160 7.00 13.02 6.44
CA THR A 160 7.98 12.64 7.47
C THR A 160 8.72 11.37 7.08
N SER A 161 9.80 11.03 7.80
CA SER A 161 10.55 9.78 7.62
C SER A 161 9.71 8.50 7.76
N ASP A 162 8.57 8.60 8.45
CA ASP A 162 7.67 7.48 8.72
C ASP A 162 6.66 7.26 7.57
N MET A 163 6.57 8.22 6.65
CA MET A 163 5.71 8.13 5.47
C MET A 163 6.44 7.44 4.33
N TRP A 164 5.77 6.49 3.67
CA TRP A 164 6.33 5.81 2.51
C TRP A 164 6.37 6.76 1.30
N PRO A 165 7.48 6.86 0.56
CA PRO A 165 7.57 7.78 -0.59
C PRO A 165 6.57 7.42 -1.69
N ILE A 166 5.81 8.42 -2.13
CA ILE A 166 4.76 8.31 -3.15
C ILE A 166 5.23 8.94 -4.46
N VAL A 167 4.78 8.39 -5.59
CA VAL A 167 4.85 8.97 -6.93
C VAL A 167 3.43 9.35 -7.36
N GLY A 168 3.24 10.59 -7.83
CA GLY A 168 1.94 11.06 -8.32
C GLY A 168 1.74 10.73 -9.80
N GLY A 169 0.76 9.91 -10.15
CA GLY A 169 0.38 9.57 -11.52
C GLY A 169 -0.65 10.52 -12.14
N ASP A 170 -1.13 10.15 -13.35
CA ASP A 170 -2.30 10.81 -13.96
C ASP A 170 -3.63 10.24 -13.41
N GLY A 171 -4.72 10.99 -13.59
CA GLY A 171 -6.06 10.46 -13.38
C GLY A 171 -6.40 10.17 -11.93
N TYR A 172 -5.93 11.00 -10.99
CA TYR A 172 -6.10 10.79 -9.55
C TYR A 172 -5.37 9.55 -8.99
N ASN A 173 -4.35 9.03 -9.69
CA ASN A 173 -3.60 7.85 -9.25
C ASN A 173 -2.32 8.16 -8.50
N PHE A 174 -1.99 7.27 -7.57
CA PHE A 174 -0.71 7.26 -6.85
C PHE A 174 -0.07 5.87 -6.88
N PHE A 175 1.25 5.85 -6.67
CA PHE A 175 2.07 4.64 -6.59
C PHE A 175 3.08 4.77 -5.44
N PHE A 176 3.49 3.65 -4.83
CA PHE A 176 4.72 3.65 -4.04
C PHE A 176 5.94 3.85 -4.94
N GLN A 177 6.88 4.69 -4.52
CA GLN A 177 8.17 4.83 -5.21
C GLN A 177 8.95 3.50 -5.27
N LYS A 178 8.69 2.58 -4.32
CA LYS A 178 9.25 1.22 -4.32
C LYS A 178 8.85 0.37 -5.54
N MET A 179 7.75 0.70 -6.23
CA MET A 179 7.35 0.02 -7.47
C MET A 179 8.16 0.47 -8.70
N MET A 180 8.87 1.62 -8.62
CA MET A 180 9.54 2.20 -9.79
C MET A 180 10.72 1.34 -10.32
N PRO A 181 11.55 0.70 -9.48
CA PRO A 181 12.60 -0.22 -9.94
C PRO A 181 12.09 -1.42 -10.75
N ASP A 182 10.93 -1.98 -10.38
CA ASP A 182 10.27 -3.07 -11.14
C ASP A 182 9.73 -2.54 -12.48
N PHE A 183 9.04 -1.38 -12.47
CA PHE A 183 8.54 -0.69 -13.67
C PHE A 183 9.65 -0.30 -14.67
N GLU A 184 10.74 0.31 -14.18
CA GLU A 184 11.91 0.67 -14.98
C GLU A 184 12.80 -0.55 -15.31
N GLN A 185 12.48 -1.73 -14.74
CA GLN A 185 13.23 -2.97 -14.82
C GLN A 185 14.74 -2.82 -14.53
N ASN A 186 15.10 -1.95 -13.58
CA ASN A 186 16.50 -1.66 -13.23
C ASN A 186 17.03 -2.50 -12.06
N ASN A 187 16.20 -3.40 -11.51
CA ASN A 187 16.49 -4.24 -10.35
C ASN A 187 16.63 -5.75 -10.67
N LYS A 188 16.86 -6.11 -11.95
CA LYS A 188 16.96 -7.51 -12.41
C LYS A 188 17.98 -8.33 -11.61
N LEU A 189 17.66 -9.61 -11.42
CA LEU A 189 18.54 -10.57 -10.76
C LEU A 189 19.70 -10.97 -11.68
N THR A 190 20.88 -11.12 -11.09
CA THR A 190 22.00 -11.79 -11.75
C THR A 190 21.77 -13.31 -11.83
N SER A 191 22.42 -14.00 -12.77
CA SER A 191 22.31 -15.46 -12.88
C SER A 191 22.66 -16.20 -11.59
N GLY A 192 23.60 -15.68 -10.79
CA GLY A 192 23.94 -16.24 -9.48
C GLY A 192 22.85 -16.06 -8.42
N GLN A 193 22.10 -14.95 -8.47
CA GLN A 193 20.91 -14.77 -7.64
C GLN A 193 19.78 -15.70 -8.09
N ILE A 194 19.55 -15.83 -9.40
CA ILE A 194 18.55 -16.76 -9.95
C ILE A 194 18.85 -18.20 -9.49
N SER A 195 20.08 -18.69 -9.67
CA SER A 195 20.46 -20.04 -9.18
C SER A 195 20.30 -20.19 -7.66
N SER A 196 20.62 -19.15 -6.88
CA SER A 196 20.45 -19.16 -5.42
C SER A 196 18.98 -19.25 -5.02
N VAL A 197 18.09 -18.50 -5.69
CA VAL A 197 16.63 -18.60 -5.50
C VAL A 197 16.15 -20.01 -5.87
N THR A 198 16.50 -20.52 -7.05
CA THR A 198 16.09 -21.85 -7.51
C THR A 198 16.50 -22.94 -6.51
N SER A 199 17.75 -22.97 -6.05
CA SER A 199 18.21 -23.99 -5.09
C SER A 199 17.52 -23.89 -3.73
N LYS A 200 17.26 -22.68 -3.21
CA LYS A 200 16.48 -22.51 -1.97
C LYS A 200 15.06 -23.07 -2.09
N ILE A 201 14.44 -22.91 -3.25
CA ILE A 201 13.07 -23.42 -3.48
C ILE A 201 13.09 -24.94 -3.63
N GLN A 202 14.12 -25.52 -4.28
CA GLN A 202 14.34 -26.97 -4.31
C GLN A 202 14.50 -27.55 -2.89
N ASP A 203 15.33 -26.93 -2.04
CA ASP A 203 15.49 -27.33 -0.63
C ASP A 203 14.16 -27.23 0.14
N ARG A 204 13.37 -26.18 -0.12
CA ARG A 204 12.05 -25.94 0.50
C ARG A 204 11.03 -27.01 0.08
N VAL A 205 10.87 -27.24 -1.23
CA VAL A 205 9.98 -28.27 -1.80
C VAL A 205 10.37 -29.66 -1.26
N ALA A 206 11.65 -30.03 -1.34
CA ALA A 206 12.12 -31.32 -0.80
C ALA A 206 11.88 -31.45 0.71
N ALA A 207 12.05 -30.38 1.50
CA ALA A 207 11.71 -30.41 2.93
C ALA A 207 10.21 -30.57 3.19
N LEU A 208 9.35 -30.01 2.32
CA LEU A 208 7.90 -30.16 2.39
C LEU A 208 7.46 -31.58 2.02
N GLU A 209 7.91 -32.11 0.87
CA GLU A 209 7.62 -33.47 0.40
C GLU A 209 7.98 -34.54 1.45
N ASN A 210 9.08 -34.35 2.19
CA ASN A 210 9.48 -35.26 3.26
C ASN A 210 8.56 -35.22 4.50
N ALA A 211 7.87 -34.10 4.75
CA ALA A 211 6.97 -33.93 5.89
C ALA A 211 5.50 -34.22 5.54
N SER A 212 5.07 -33.84 4.34
CA SER A 212 3.73 -34.07 3.81
C SER A 212 3.81 -34.29 2.28
N PRO A 213 3.92 -35.55 1.82
CA PRO A 213 4.20 -35.89 0.42
C PRO A 213 3.15 -35.47 -0.62
N ASN A 214 1.96 -35.06 -0.17
CA ASN A 214 0.86 -34.63 -1.03
C ASN A 214 0.64 -33.10 -0.98
N THR A 215 1.47 -32.35 -0.25
CA THR A 215 1.32 -30.90 -0.15
C THR A 215 2.13 -30.19 -1.24
N GLU A 216 1.46 -29.37 -2.04
CA GLU A 216 2.09 -28.56 -3.08
C GLU A 216 2.36 -27.13 -2.58
N ILE A 217 3.39 -26.46 -3.13
CA ILE A 217 3.63 -25.02 -2.90
C ILE A 217 3.14 -24.22 -4.10
N ILE A 218 2.23 -23.27 -3.85
CA ILE A 218 1.75 -22.29 -4.84
C ILE A 218 2.26 -20.90 -4.46
N TYR A 219 2.94 -20.22 -5.38
CA TYR A 219 3.24 -18.79 -5.30
C TYR A 219 2.28 -17.98 -6.17
N MET A 220 1.29 -17.36 -5.54
CA MET A 220 0.44 -16.36 -6.17
C MET A 220 1.13 -14.99 -6.08
N ILE A 221 1.55 -14.46 -7.23
CA ILE A 221 2.26 -13.18 -7.29
C ILE A 221 1.33 -12.11 -7.88
N VAL A 222 1.05 -11.08 -7.08
CA VAL A 222 0.21 -9.94 -7.48
C VAL A 222 1.10 -8.88 -8.14
N PRO A 223 0.90 -8.55 -9.43
CA PRO A 223 1.71 -7.53 -10.10
C PRO A 223 1.54 -6.16 -9.43
N SER A 224 2.55 -5.31 -9.54
CA SER A 224 2.45 -3.92 -9.08
C SER A 224 1.47 -3.15 -9.96
N LYS A 225 0.75 -2.19 -9.36
CA LYS A 225 -0.13 -1.28 -10.10
C LYS A 225 0.59 -0.56 -11.26
N ALA A 226 1.86 -0.19 -11.08
CA ALA A 226 2.69 0.41 -12.13
C ALA A 226 3.01 -0.54 -13.30
N THR A 227 3.03 -1.86 -13.06
CA THR A 227 3.25 -2.90 -14.07
C THR A 227 2.01 -3.10 -14.95
N ILE A 228 0.81 -3.00 -14.38
CA ILE A 228 -0.48 -3.16 -15.10
C ILE A 228 -0.94 -1.86 -15.78
N TYR A 229 -0.66 -0.71 -15.17
CA TYR A 229 -1.04 0.61 -15.68
C TYR A 229 0.18 1.51 -15.96
N PRO A 230 1.10 1.11 -16.86
CA PRO A 230 2.27 1.91 -17.21
C PRO A 230 1.89 3.29 -17.79
N GLU A 231 0.72 3.40 -18.43
CA GLU A 231 0.18 4.65 -18.97
C GLU A 231 -0.17 5.72 -17.90
N LEU A 232 -0.32 5.32 -16.64
CA LEU A 232 -0.64 6.22 -15.52
C LEU A 232 0.62 6.69 -14.77
N VAL A 233 1.79 6.09 -15.04
CA VAL A 233 3.08 6.46 -14.44
C VAL A 233 3.63 7.72 -15.13
N PRO A 234 4.23 8.69 -14.39
CA PRO A 234 4.73 9.92 -15.00
C PRO A 234 5.80 9.67 -16.08
N SER A 235 5.71 10.42 -17.18
CA SER A 235 6.60 10.31 -18.36
C SER A 235 8.08 10.64 -18.12
N ASP A 236 8.47 11.00 -16.90
CA ASP A 236 9.87 11.13 -16.49
C ASP A 236 10.45 9.85 -15.87
N TYR A 237 9.64 8.79 -15.71
CA TYR A 237 10.06 7.40 -15.53
C TYR A 237 10.00 6.68 -16.88
N THR A 238 10.92 5.75 -17.14
CA THR A 238 10.96 5.01 -18.42
C THR A 238 10.66 3.54 -18.16
N ALA A 239 9.53 3.04 -18.70
CA ALA A 239 9.18 1.63 -18.61
C ALA A 239 10.26 0.74 -19.24
N GLY A 240 10.62 -0.35 -18.55
CA GLY A 240 11.46 -1.39 -19.13
C GLY A 240 10.71 -2.21 -20.19
N THR A 241 11.47 -2.79 -21.12
CA THR A 241 10.92 -3.41 -22.36
C THR A 241 11.37 -4.85 -22.59
N GLY A 242 11.95 -5.51 -21.58
CA GLY A 242 12.42 -6.89 -21.66
C GLY A 242 11.90 -7.76 -20.51
N GLU A 243 12.59 -8.87 -20.26
CA GLU A 243 12.38 -9.74 -19.10
C GLU A 243 12.50 -8.93 -17.80
N SER A 244 11.44 -8.88 -17.00
CA SER A 244 11.36 -8.17 -15.72
C SER A 244 11.89 -9.03 -14.56
N ARG A 245 12.07 -8.41 -13.39
CA ARG A 245 12.42 -9.15 -12.16
C ARG A 245 11.32 -10.14 -11.76
N LEU A 246 10.05 -9.81 -12.02
CA LEU A 246 8.92 -10.71 -11.84
C LEU A 246 9.09 -11.97 -12.71
N ASP A 247 9.28 -11.81 -14.03
CA ASP A 247 9.46 -12.94 -14.96
C ASP A 247 10.64 -13.86 -14.54
N GLN A 248 11.75 -13.26 -14.10
CA GLN A 248 12.92 -13.99 -13.59
C GLN A 248 12.65 -14.78 -12.31
N VAL A 249 11.82 -14.24 -11.41
CA VAL A 249 11.46 -14.89 -10.15
C VAL A 249 10.44 -16.00 -10.38
N SER A 250 9.40 -15.75 -11.18
CA SER A 250 8.42 -16.76 -11.58
C SER A 250 9.13 -17.99 -12.17
N ALA A 251 10.01 -17.80 -13.16
CA ALA A 251 10.79 -18.89 -13.74
C ALA A 251 11.75 -19.59 -12.74
N ALA A 252 12.30 -18.86 -11.76
CA ALA A 252 13.18 -19.43 -10.73
C ALA A 252 12.44 -20.27 -9.68
N LEU A 253 11.19 -19.89 -9.37
CA LEU A 253 10.28 -20.63 -8.48
C LEU A 253 9.80 -21.93 -9.15
N GLU A 254 9.40 -21.86 -10.43
CA GLU A 254 9.02 -23.02 -11.25
C GLU A 254 10.18 -24.02 -11.42
N ALA A 255 11.37 -23.54 -11.80
CA ALA A 255 12.59 -24.36 -11.83
C ALA A 255 12.99 -24.90 -10.45
N GLY A 256 12.44 -24.29 -9.38
CA GLY A 256 12.55 -24.73 -8.00
C GLY A 256 11.65 -25.92 -7.63
N GLY A 257 10.66 -26.24 -8.47
CA GLY A 257 9.65 -27.29 -8.21
C GLY A 257 8.38 -26.78 -7.52
N ALA A 258 8.15 -25.46 -7.47
CA ALA A 258 6.90 -24.89 -6.97
C ALA A 258 5.98 -24.43 -8.13
N THR A 259 4.67 -24.44 -7.90
CA THR A 259 3.70 -23.84 -8.82
C THR A 259 3.72 -22.32 -8.68
N VAL A 260 3.58 -21.60 -9.79
CA VAL A 260 3.46 -20.14 -9.81
C VAL A 260 2.17 -19.74 -10.51
N ILE A 261 1.41 -18.86 -9.87
CA ILE A 261 0.26 -18.17 -10.46
C ILE A 261 0.66 -16.69 -10.55
N ASP A 262 1.28 -16.34 -11.68
CA ASP A 262 1.64 -14.97 -12.03
C ASP A 262 0.41 -14.26 -12.59
N LEU A 263 -0.10 -13.26 -11.87
CA LEU A 263 -1.36 -12.60 -12.21
C LEU A 263 -1.21 -11.51 -13.28
N LYS A 264 0.00 -11.27 -13.81
CA LYS A 264 0.30 -10.20 -14.78
C LYS A 264 -0.57 -10.25 -16.04
N ASP A 265 -0.74 -11.41 -16.64
CA ASP A 265 -1.51 -11.55 -17.89
C ASP A 265 -3.02 -11.42 -17.63
N ALA A 266 -3.55 -12.11 -16.62
CA ALA A 266 -4.95 -12.00 -16.20
C ALA A 266 -5.33 -10.55 -15.82
N PHE A 267 -4.45 -9.84 -15.09
CA PHE A 267 -4.66 -8.45 -14.74
C PHE A 267 -4.52 -7.53 -15.96
N THR A 268 -3.72 -7.89 -16.97
CA THR A 268 -3.65 -7.14 -18.23
C THR A 268 -4.93 -7.30 -19.05
N GLU A 269 -5.53 -8.49 -19.06
CA GLU A 269 -6.83 -8.76 -19.70
C GLU A 269 -7.96 -7.95 -19.05
N HIS A 270 -8.08 -8.02 -17.72
CA HIS A 270 -9.16 -7.36 -16.96
C HIS A 270 -8.95 -5.87 -16.67
N LYS A 271 -7.86 -5.23 -17.10
CA LYS A 271 -7.53 -3.86 -16.65
C LYS A 271 -8.51 -2.77 -17.09
N ASN A 272 -9.33 -3.05 -18.10
CA ASN A 272 -10.31 -2.15 -18.71
C ASN A 272 -11.77 -2.57 -18.44
N ASP A 273 -12.00 -3.54 -17.55
CA ASP A 273 -13.35 -3.98 -17.18
C ASP A 273 -14.09 -2.89 -16.38
N GLU A 274 -15.41 -3.06 -16.20
CA GLU A 274 -16.28 -2.11 -15.49
C GLU A 274 -15.80 -1.81 -14.05
N TYR A 275 -15.21 -2.80 -13.40
CA TYR A 275 -14.68 -2.71 -12.05
C TYR A 275 -13.16 -2.51 -12.09
N LYS A 276 -12.66 -1.49 -11.38
CA LYS A 276 -11.21 -1.19 -11.29
C LYS A 276 -10.46 -2.36 -10.65
N LEU A 277 -9.30 -2.77 -11.18
CA LEU A 277 -8.43 -3.76 -10.52
C LEU A 277 -7.75 -3.22 -9.25
N TYR A 278 -7.37 -1.94 -9.24
CA TYR A 278 -6.73 -1.27 -8.09
C TYR A 278 -7.45 0.01 -7.73
N TRP A 279 -7.35 0.37 -6.46
CA TRP A 279 -7.67 1.71 -5.99
C TRP A 279 -6.74 2.74 -6.64
N ARG A 280 -7.26 3.93 -6.90
CA ARG A 280 -6.46 5.08 -7.31
C ARG A 280 -5.73 5.70 -6.12
N THR A 281 -6.37 5.68 -4.95
CA THR A 281 -5.96 6.29 -3.67
C THR A 281 -5.31 5.34 -2.66
N ASP A 282 -5.18 4.06 -2.99
CA ASP A 282 -4.55 3.02 -2.15
C ASP A 282 -3.56 2.20 -2.99
N SER A 283 -2.59 1.55 -2.34
CA SER A 283 -1.63 0.64 -2.99
C SER A 283 -2.26 -0.70 -3.39
N HIS A 284 -3.30 -1.14 -2.68
CA HIS A 284 -3.90 -2.45 -2.86
C HIS A 284 -4.78 -2.55 -4.11
N TRP A 285 -5.05 -3.77 -4.51
CA TRP A 285 -6.16 -4.07 -5.42
C TRP A 285 -7.52 -3.74 -4.79
N THR A 286 -8.58 -3.71 -5.61
CA THR A 286 -9.97 -3.64 -5.13
C THR A 286 -10.50 -5.02 -4.74
N ASP A 287 -11.73 -5.06 -4.22
CA ASP A 287 -12.49 -6.31 -4.07
C ASP A 287 -12.67 -7.07 -5.40
N TYR A 288 -12.61 -6.38 -6.55
CA TYR A 288 -12.68 -6.98 -7.88
C TYR A 288 -11.31 -7.51 -8.37
N GLY A 289 -10.22 -6.75 -8.20
CA GLY A 289 -8.88 -7.28 -8.52
C GLY A 289 -8.56 -8.54 -7.70
N ALA A 290 -8.96 -8.56 -6.43
CA ALA A 290 -8.88 -9.74 -5.60
C ALA A 290 -9.81 -10.88 -6.04
N PHE A 291 -10.98 -10.58 -6.63
CA PHE A 291 -11.85 -11.59 -7.23
C PHE A 291 -11.24 -12.23 -8.49
N VAL A 292 -10.57 -11.46 -9.34
CA VAL A 292 -9.80 -11.99 -10.49
C VAL A 292 -8.71 -12.93 -10.00
N ALA A 293 -7.91 -12.51 -9.03
CA ALA A 293 -6.86 -13.34 -8.44
C ALA A 293 -7.39 -14.63 -7.77
N TYR A 294 -8.51 -14.53 -7.04
CA TYR A 294 -9.23 -15.69 -6.49
C TYR A 294 -9.70 -16.64 -7.60
N THR A 295 -10.19 -16.09 -8.71
CA THR A 295 -10.67 -16.87 -9.85
C THR A 295 -9.55 -17.70 -10.46
N GLU A 296 -8.36 -17.11 -10.64
CA GLU A 296 -7.18 -17.84 -11.13
C GLU A 296 -6.69 -18.91 -10.15
N LEU A 297 -6.63 -18.60 -8.84
CA LEU A 297 -6.28 -19.60 -7.82
C LEU A 297 -7.20 -20.83 -7.86
N PHE A 298 -8.51 -20.62 -7.91
CA PHE A 298 -9.48 -21.71 -7.91
C PHE A 298 -9.74 -22.29 -9.30
N ASN A 299 -9.30 -21.63 -10.38
CA ASN A 299 -9.17 -22.23 -11.70
C ASN A 299 -8.08 -23.29 -11.73
N TYR A 300 -6.98 -23.09 -10.99
CA TYR A 300 -5.94 -24.11 -10.79
C TYR A 300 -6.43 -25.23 -9.83
N ILE A 301 -6.80 -24.87 -8.60
CA ILE A 301 -7.18 -25.83 -7.54
C ILE A 301 -8.34 -26.76 -7.95
N LYS A 302 -9.27 -26.32 -8.80
CA LYS A 302 -10.41 -27.16 -9.22
C LYS A 302 -10.04 -28.38 -10.06
N GLU A 303 -8.81 -28.46 -10.59
CA GLU A 303 -8.35 -29.62 -11.34
C GLU A 303 -8.26 -30.87 -10.45
N GLU A 304 -7.82 -30.70 -9.20
CA GLU A 304 -7.81 -31.74 -8.17
C GLU A 304 -9.05 -31.71 -7.27
N PHE A 305 -9.58 -30.51 -6.97
CA PHE A 305 -10.76 -30.30 -6.12
C PHE A 305 -11.94 -29.67 -6.89
N PRO A 306 -12.66 -30.41 -7.77
CA PRO A 306 -13.73 -29.85 -8.61
C PRO A 306 -14.83 -29.07 -7.87
N ALA A 307 -15.09 -29.36 -6.59
CA ALA A 307 -16.06 -28.62 -5.79
C ALA A 307 -15.56 -27.23 -5.32
N ALA A 308 -14.25 -26.99 -5.37
CA ALA A 308 -13.62 -25.72 -5.03
C ALA A 308 -13.64 -24.71 -6.19
N ALA A 309 -14.17 -25.07 -7.35
CA ALA A 309 -14.32 -24.19 -8.52
C ALA A 309 -14.83 -22.79 -8.13
N PRO A 310 -14.28 -21.72 -8.72
CA PRO A 310 -14.56 -20.36 -8.28
C PRO A 310 -16.05 -20.04 -8.39
N ARG A 311 -16.54 -19.24 -7.46
CA ARG A 311 -17.85 -18.58 -7.56
C ARG A 311 -17.90 -17.76 -8.84
N ASP A 312 -18.99 -17.83 -9.59
CA ASP A 312 -19.21 -16.93 -10.71
C ASP A 312 -19.35 -15.48 -10.20
N ILE A 313 -18.98 -14.47 -11.00
CA ILE A 313 -19.12 -13.06 -10.58
C ILE A 313 -20.57 -12.68 -10.22
N SER A 314 -21.55 -13.35 -10.84
CA SER A 314 -22.98 -13.18 -10.55
C SER A 314 -23.42 -13.72 -9.17
N ASP A 315 -22.61 -14.55 -8.49
CA ASP A 315 -22.82 -14.95 -7.09
C ASP A 315 -22.51 -13.81 -6.09
N PHE A 316 -22.07 -12.63 -6.55
CA PHE A 316 -21.76 -11.46 -5.72
C PHE A 316 -22.53 -10.20 -6.13
N ASN A 317 -22.73 -9.28 -5.19
CA ASN A 317 -23.00 -7.87 -5.50
C ASN A 317 -21.68 -7.10 -5.45
N PHE A 318 -21.58 -6.06 -6.27
CA PHE A 318 -20.55 -5.03 -6.20
C PHE A 318 -21.27 -3.71 -5.90
N GLU A 319 -21.29 -3.33 -4.63
CA GLU A 319 -22.03 -2.18 -4.11
C GLU A 319 -21.20 -0.91 -4.34
N GLU A 320 -21.66 -0.03 -5.23
CA GLU A 320 -21.00 1.24 -5.54
C GLU A 320 -21.06 2.23 -4.36
N ASN A 321 -19.94 2.90 -4.06
CA ASN A 321 -19.92 4.03 -3.13
C ASN A 321 -18.67 4.90 -3.29
N PHE A 322 -18.67 6.05 -2.63
CA PHE A 322 -17.44 6.78 -2.33
C PHE A 322 -16.87 6.33 -0.98
N TYR A 323 -15.65 5.82 -1.00
CA TYR A 323 -14.91 5.38 0.18
C TYR A 323 -13.84 6.41 0.57
N ASN A 324 -13.43 6.40 1.83
CA ASN A 324 -12.32 7.19 2.34
C ASN A 324 -11.03 6.83 1.61
N GLY A 325 -10.18 7.84 1.36
CA GLY A 325 -8.90 7.66 0.67
C GLY A 325 -7.98 6.67 1.36
N GLY A 326 -7.30 5.85 0.57
CA GLY A 326 -6.43 4.78 1.05
C GLY A 326 -5.09 5.22 1.66
N ASP A 327 -4.16 4.26 1.75
CA ASP A 327 -2.83 4.46 2.32
C ASP A 327 -2.00 5.53 1.58
N MET A 328 -2.14 5.69 0.26
CA MET A 328 -1.45 6.75 -0.51
C MET A 328 -1.80 8.14 0.01
N ILE A 329 -3.07 8.36 0.36
CA ILE A 329 -3.59 9.63 0.88
C ILE A 329 -3.05 9.89 2.30
N TYR A 330 -2.96 8.83 3.12
CA TYR A 330 -2.29 8.88 4.42
C TYR A 330 -0.81 9.25 4.30
N TYR A 331 -0.06 8.58 3.42
CA TYR A 331 1.37 8.83 3.21
C TYR A 331 1.66 10.19 2.57
N MET A 332 0.73 10.73 1.78
CA MET A 332 0.76 12.13 1.35
C MET A 332 0.31 13.12 2.44
N MET A 333 0.08 12.68 3.69
CA MET A 333 -0.37 13.51 4.81
C MET A 333 -1.64 14.33 4.48
N MET A 334 -2.56 13.75 3.71
CA MET A 334 -3.83 14.35 3.31
C MET A 334 -5.00 13.77 4.12
N ASP A 335 -6.15 14.44 4.04
CA ASP A 335 -7.36 14.09 4.79
C ASP A 335 -8.13 12.98 4.08
N GLN A 336 -8.09 11.75 4.64
CA GLN A 336 -8.71 10.55 4.06
C GLN A 336 -10.25 10.61 4.03
N ASP A 337 -10.89 11.40 4.91
CA ASP A 337 -12.35 11.59 4.88
C ASP A 337 -12.79 12.51 3.72
N LYS A 338 -11.86 13.33 3.18
CA LYS A 338 -12.13 14.28 2.10
C LYS A 338 -11.65 13.80 0.74
N ALA A 339 -10.42 13.31 0.65
CA ALA A 339 -9.84 12.78 -0.59
C ALA A 339 -10.33 11.34 -0.81
N ARG A 340 -11.62 11.22 -1.13
CA ARG A 340 -12.38 9.97 -1.29
C ARG A 340 -12.17 9.39 -2.69
N GLU A 341 -12.53 8.11 -2.85
CA GLU A 341 -12.52 7.42 -4.14
C GLU A 341 -13.84 6.70 -4.38
N TYR A 342 -14.37 6.79 -5.60
CA TYR A 342 -15.51 5.99 -6.05
C TYR A 342 -15.05 4.58 -6.44
N CYS A 343 -15.64 3.55 -5.84
CA CYS A 343 -15.31 2.15 -6.09
C CYS A 343 -16.48 1.24 -5.70
N TYR A 344 -16.22 -0.06 -5.56
CA TYR A 344 -17.21 -1.09 -5.27
C TYR A 344 -16.78 -1.98 -4.11
N TYR A 345 -17.71 -2.27 -3.19
CA TYR A 345 -17.57 -3.27 -2.13
C TYR A 345 -18.26 -4.57 -2.51
N ARG A 346 -17.57 -5.71 -2.38
CA ARG A 346 -18.11 -7.02 -2.75
C ARG A 346 -18.85 -7.66 -1.57
N THR A 347 -20.11 -8.04 -1.80
CA THR A 347 -20.91 -8.86 -0.86
C THR A 347 -21.38 -10.17 -1.51
N PRO A 348 -21.33 -11.32 -0.81
CA PRO A 348 -21.82 -12.58 -1.36
C PRO A 348 -23.36 -12.62 -1.39
N LYS A 349 -23.94 -13.19 -2.46
CA LYS A 349 -25.38 -13.51 -2.56
C LYS A 349 -25.74 -14.90 -2.01
N PHE A 350 -24.74 -15.64 -1.54
CA PHE A 350 -24.88 -16.97 -0.97
C PHE A 350 -24.60 -16.96 0.53
N ASN A 351 -25.06 -18.00 1.23
CA ASN A 351 -24.76 -18.19 2.64
C ASN A 351 -23.29 -18.62 2.80
N MET A 352 -22.47 -17.71 3.32
CA MET A 352 -21.11 -17.98 3.78
C MET A 352 -21.14 -18.56 5.20
N ASP A 353 -20.10 -19.29 5.58
CA ASP A 353 -19.92 -19.75 6.97
C ASP A 353 -19.90 -18.55 7.93
N SER A 354 -20.52 -18.69 9.12
CA SER A 354 -20.70 -17.57 10.04
C SER A 354 -19.38 -17.03 10.61
N ASP A 355 -18.38 -17.88 10.81
CA ASP A 355 -17.12 -17.46 11.39
C ASP A 355 -16.31 -16.67 10.34
N ILE A 356 -16.36 -17.10 9.07
CA ILE A 356 -15.79 -16.36 7.94
C ILE A 356 -16.53 -15.03 7.72
N ALA A 357 -17.86 -15.06 7.69
CA ALA A 357 -18.70 -13.88 7.45
C ALA A 357 -18.62 -12.83 8.58
N SER A 358 -18.20 -13.23 9.79
CA SER A 358 -18.00 -12.32 10.93
C SER A 358 -16.73 -11.46 10.86
N VAL A 359 -15.83 -11.73 9.89
CA VAL A 359 -14.53 -11.06 9.82
C VAL A 359 -14.66 -9.65 9.29
N SER A 360 -14.27 -8.67 10.11
CA SER A 360 -14.04 -7.29 9.67
C SER A 360 -12.83 -7.23 8.71
N ARG A 361 -13.03 -7.46 7.41
CA ARG A 361 -11.95 -7.30 6.40
C ARG A 361 -11.38 -5.89 6.41
N TYR A 362 -12.24 -4.90 6.63
CA TYR A 362 -11.95 -3.48 6.49
C TYR A 362 -12.11 -2.68 7.78
N ARG A 363 -11.51 -1.49 7.83
CA ARG A 363 -11.54 -0.59 9.01
C ARG A 363 -12.94 -0.06 9.31
N ALA A 364 -13.72 0.26 8.28
CA ALA A 364 -15.13 0.64 8.39
C ALA A 364 -15.86 0.39 7.05
N ALA A 365 -17.18 0.43 7.05
CA ALA A 365 -18.01 0.25 5.85
C ALA A 365 -17.72 1.28 4.74
N ASN A 366 -17.26 2.49 5.10
CA ASN A 366 -16.83 3.53 4.17
C ASN A 366 -15.30 3.62 4.03
N TYR A 367 -14.51 2.69 4.57
CA TYR A 367 -13.04 2.79 4.61
C TYR A 367 -12.41 1.41 4.39
N LEU A 368 -12.21 1.07 3.11
CA LEU A 368 -11.80 -0.27 2.67
C LEU A 368 -10.28 -0.51 2.72
N MET A 369 -9.57 0.21 3.59
CA MET A 369 -8.25 -0.20 4.06
C MET A 369 -8.39 -1.41 4.98
N TYR A 370 -7.39 -2.31 4.97
CA TYR A 370 -7.42 -3.52 5.78
C TYR A 370 -7.53 -3.24 7.29
N ASN A 371 -8.28 -4.11 7.97
CA ASN A 371 -8.42 -4.07 9.42
C ASN A 371 -7.24 -4.80 10.11
N ASN A 372 -6.78 -4.32 11.25
CA ASN A 372 -5.77 -5.02 12.04
C ASN A 372 -6.25 -6.40 12.55
N GLU A 373 -7.56 -6.66 12.58
CA GLU A 373 -8.15 -7.97 12.92
C GLU A 373 -7.77 -9.11 11.95
N VAL A 374 -7.42 -8.82 10.68
CA VAL A 374 -7.01 -9.85 9.70
C VAL A 374 -5.49 -10.12 9.67
N VAL A 375 -4.72 -9.34 10.43
CA VAL A 375 -3.26 -9.44 10.51
C VAL A 375 -2.78 -10.73 11.22
N PRO A 376 -3.34 -11.17 12.36
CA PRO A 376 -2.84 -12.34 13.09
C PRO A 376 -3.12 -13.69 12.42
N ASP A 377 -2.60 -14.75 13.03
CA ASP A 377 -2.97 -16.13 12.74
C ASP A 377 -4.49 -16.33 12.94
N ARG A 378 -5.13 -17.10 12.04
CA ARG A 378 -6.53 -17.53 12.16
C ARG A 378 -6.72 -18.90 11.50
N ILE A 379 -7.70 -19.66 11.97
CA ILE A 379 -8.09 -20.94 11.37
C ILE A 379 -9.59 -20.93 11.11
N PHE A 380 -10.00 -21.36 9.92
CA PHE A 380 -11.40 -21.65 9.59
C PHE A 380 -11.57 -23.14 9.29
N ASN A 381 -12.72 -23.69 9.63
CA ASN A 381 -13.12 -25.04 9.24
C ASN A 381 -14.59 -25.04 8.82
N THR A 382 -14.82 -25.20 7.52
CA THR A 382 -16.16 -25.19 6.92
C THR A 382 -16.81 -26.57 6.87
N ASN A 383 -16.10 -27.62 7.30
CA ASN A 383 -16.53 -29.02 7.34
C ASN A 383 -17.02 -29.57 5.98
N ARG A 384 -16.44 -29.09 4.88
CA ARG A 384 -16.73 -29.49 3.49
C ARG A 384 -15.56 -30.26 2.92
N SER A 385 -15.40 -31.52 3.33
CA SER A 385 -14.25 -32.40 3.03
C SER A 385 -14.08 -32.80 1.54
N ASN A 386 -14.71 -32.09 0.62
CA ASN A 386 -14.54 -32.16 -0.83
C ASN A 386 -13.89 -30.87 -1.40
N LEU A 387 -13.50 -29.95 -0.51
CA LEU A 387 -12.68 -28.77 -0.74
C LEU A 387 -11.28 -29.01 -0.13
N PRO A 388 -10.23 -28.32 -0.59
CA PRO A 388 -8.88 -28.51 -0.09
C PRO A 388 -8.69 -27.92 1.32
N ASP A 389 -7.71 -28.47 2.03
CA ASP A 389 -7.10 -27.85 3.21
C ASP A 389 -5.91 -26.99 2.78
N ILE A 390 -5.88 -25.72 3.20
CA ILE A 390 -4.90 -24.74 2.71
C ILE A 390 -4.17 -24.03 3.83
N TYR A 391 -2.87 -23.79 3.65
CA TYR A 391 -1.99 -23.09 4.58
C TYR A 391 -1.41 -21.85 3.90
N VAL A 392 -1.77 -20.66 4.40
CA VAL A 392 -1.61 -19.41 3.63
C VAL A 392 -0.67 -18.44 4.33
N LEU A 393 0.45 -18.15 3.66
CA LEU A 393 1.47 -17.15 3.98
C LEU A 393 1.22 -15.91 3.12
N ARG A 394 1.15 -14.71 3.69
CA ARG A 394 0.57 -13.55 3.00
C ARG A 394 1.13 -12.18 3.41
N ASP A 395 1.01 -11.21 2.50
CA ASP A 395 0.96 -9.79 2.83
C ASP A 395 -0.49 -9.29 3.05
N SER A 396 -0.67 -7.97 2.98
CA SER A 396 -1.94 -7.28 3.14
C SER A 396 -2.89 -7.37 1.93
N TYR A 397 -2.43 -7.73 0.72
CA TYR A 397 -3.31 -7.89 -0.46
C TYR A 397 -4.33 -9.01 -0.25
N HIS A 398 -3.99 -10.06 0.47
CA HIS A 398 -4.94 -11.13 0.79
C HIS A 398 -6.26 -10.63 1.42
N THR A 399 -6.29 -9.47 2.09
CA THR A 399 -7.47 -8.91 2.77
C THR A 399 -8.75 -8.92 1.91
N GLN A 400 -8.64 -8.46 0.67
CA GLN A 400 -9.79 -8.30 -0.24
C GLN A 400 -10.38 -9.65 -0.70
N MET A 401 -9.64 -10.76 -0.60
CA MET A 401 -10.12 -12.12 -0.90
C MET A 401 -10.28 -13.02 0.34
N TYR A 402 -9.98 -12.51 1.54
CA TYR A 402 -9.89 -13.26 2.80
C TYR A 402 -11.10 -14.18 3.08
N ASP A 403 -12.28 -13.68 2.75
CA ASP A 403 -13.57 -14.34 2.93
C ASP A 403 -13.85 -15.40 1.83
N ILE A 404 -13.64 -15.05 0.56
CA ILE A 404 -13.94 -15.95 -0.57
C ILE A 404 -12.93 -17.08 -0.71
N LEU A 405 -11.67 -16.83 -0.35
CA LEU A 405 -10.62 -17.85 -0.34
C LEU A 405 -10.88 -18.88 0.79
N ALA A 406 -11.28 -18.43 1.99
CA ALA A 406 -11.72 -19.33 3.06
C ALA A 406 -13.03 -20.06 2.70
N GLU A 407 -13.97 -19.40 2.00
CA GLU A 407 -15.19 -20.05 1.53
C GLU A 407 -14.95 -21.12 0.46
N ARG A 408 -13.74 -21.25 -0.08
CA ARG A 408 -13.38 -22.34 -1.01
C ARG A 408 -12.44 -23.39 -0.45
N ALA A 409 -12.15 -23.36 0.85
CA ALA A 409 -11.43 -24.40 1.56
C ALA A 409 -12.32 -25.23 2.48
N ASN A 410 -11.87 -26.44 2.83
CA ASN A 410 -12.38 -27.22 3.95
C ASN A 410 -11.81 -26.64 5.25
N VAL A 411 -10.48 -26.63 5.40
CA VAL A 411 -9.72 -25.89 6.43
C VAL A 411 -8.86 -24.80 5.79
N SER A 412 -8.85 -23.61 6.39
CA SER A 412 -7.90 -22.54 6.04
C SER A 412 -7.05 -22.19 7.25
N VAL A 413 -5.73 -22.40 7.15
CA VAL A 413 -4.74 -21.98 8.16
C VAL A 413 -4.08 -20.69 7.68
N TYR A 414 -4.62 -19.57 8.14
CA TYR A 414 -4.09 -18.24 7.88
C TYR A 414 -2.97 -17.92 8.85
N LYS A 415 -1.73 -17.78 8.38
CA LYS A 415 -0.58 -17.34 9.21
C LYS A 415 -0.45 -15.82 9.27
N SER A 416 0.13 -15.26 10.32
CA SER A 416 0.24 -13.81 10.49
C SER A 416 0.88 -13.14 9.27
N MET A 417 0.36 -11.97 8.87
CA MET A 417 0.88 -11.23 7.71
C MET A 417 2.39 -10.96 7.86
N TRP A 418 3.08 -10.92 6.72
CA TRP A 418 4.53 -10.68 6.61
C TRP A 418 5.43 -11.83 7.09
N GLY A 419 4.84 -12.97 7.51
CA GLY A 419 5.55 -14.22 7.74
C GLY A 419 5.53 -15.11 6.48
N TYR A 420 6.72 -15.56 6.04
CA TYR A 420 6.92 -16.31 4.78
C TYR A 420 7.70 -17.62 4.95
N THR A 421 7.73 -18.14 6.16
CA THR A 421 8.34 -19.44 6.49
C THR A 421 7.23 -20.29 7.13
N TYR A 422 6.85 -21.40 6.50
CA TYR A 422 5.93 -22.35 7.12
C TYR A 422 6.65 -23.16 8.21
N ASN A 423 5.90 -23.60 9.21
CA ASN A 423 6.43 -24.45 10.27
C ASN A 423 6.17 -25.92 9.89
N LEU A 424 7.21 -26.75 9.82
CA LEU A 424 7.07 -28.18 9.50
C LEU A 424 6.18 -28.93 10.51
N SER A 425 6.10 -28.48 11.77
CA SER A 425 5.15 -29.02 12.74
C SER A 425 3.71 -28.67 12.39
N ASP A 426 3.43 -27.41 12.00
CA ASP A 426 2.10 -27.00 11.52
C ASP A 426 1.72 -27.81 10.26
N ILE A 427 2.64 -27.97 9.29
CA ILE A 427 2.41 -28.79 8.10
C ILE A 427 2.11 -30.24 8.46
N SER A 428 2.83 -30.82 9.42
CA SER A 428 2.61 -32.20 9.88
C SER A 428 1.30 -32.37 10.68
N GLU A 429 0.80 -31.31 11.32
CA GLU A 429 -0.43 -31.30 12.10
C GLU A 429 -1.68 -31.10 11.22
N TYR A 430 -1.62 -30.14 10.29
CA TYR A 430 -2.74 -29.79 9.42
C TYR A 430 -2.78 -30.59 8.12
N ALA A 431 -1.63 -31.12 7.66
CA ALA A 431 -1.47 -31.84 6.39
C ALA A 431 -2.22 -31.19 5.21
N PRO A 432 -1.99 -29.88 4.92
CA PRO A 432 -2.71 -29.15 3.89
C PRO A 432 -2.43 -29.74 2.50
N ASP A 433 -3.37 -29.61 1.57
CA ASP A 433 -3.15 -29.91 0.16
C ASP A 433 -2.25 -28.83 -0.49
N TYR A 434 -2.43 -27.57 -0.09
CA TYR A 434 -1.65 -26.44 -0.65
C TYR A 434 -1.04 -25.52 0.42
N VAL A 435 0.26 -25.24 0.30
CA VAL A 435 0.93 -24.10 0.94
C VAL A 435 0.94 -22.92 -0.04
N ILE A 436 0.11 -21.91 0.23
CA ILE A 436 -0.11 -20.78 -0.67
C ILE A 436 0.63 -19.55 -0.15
N TYR A 437 1.55 -19.04 -0.95
CA TYR A 437 2.18 -17.74 -0.77
C TYR A 437 1.43 -16.69 -1.60
N LEU A 438 0.79 -15.71 -0.96
CA LEU A 438 0.18 -14.55 -1.64
C LEU A 438 1.01 -13.31 -1.37
N VAL A 439 1.67 -12.80 -2.42
CA VAL A 439 2.68 -11.73 -2.30
C VAL A 439 2.61 -10.75 -3.47
N ALA A 440 2.65 -9.45 -3.19
CA ALA A 440 2.79 -8.42 -4.20
C ALA A 440 4.22 -8.33 -4.77
N GLU A 441 4.36 -7.98 -6.05
CA GLU A 441 5.61 -7.88 -6.79
C GLU A 441 6.67 -7.02 -6.07
N TRP A 442 6.26 -5.84 -5.58
CA TRP A 442 7.12 -4.93 -4.80
C TRP A 442 7.60 -5.52 -3.47
N ASN A 443 7.00 -6.63 -3.02
CA ASN A 443 7.35 -7.36 -1.80
C ASN A 443 7.95 -8.77 -2.05
N ILE A 444 8.22 -9.16 -3.31
CA ILE A 444 8.83 -10.46 -3.67
C ILE A 444 10.10 -10.78 -2.86
N ASP A 445 10.91 -9.79 -2.48
CA ASP A 445 12.13 -10.05 -1.70
C ASP A 445 11.86 -10.79 -0.38
N SER A 446 10.67 -10.65 0.20
CA SER A 446 10.29 -11.36 1.43
C SER A 446 10.19 -12.87 1.26
N ILE A 447 9.91 -13.40 0.06
CA ILE A 447 9.89 -14.85 -0.21
C ILE A 447 11.23 -15.39 -0.73
N LEU A 448 12.10 -14.51 -1.26
CA LEU A 448 13.47 -14.87 -1.68
C LEU A 448 14.44 -14.97 -0.49
N GLN A 449 14.10 -14.35 0.64
CA GLN A 449 14.92 -14.28 1.85
C GLN A 449 14.50 -15.28 2.95
N SER A 450 13.28 -15.83 2.90
CA SER A 450 12.65 -16.61 3.98
C SER A 450 13.00 -18.10 4.07
#